data_AF-A0A7V8JFI8-F1
#
_entry.id   AF-A0A7V8JFI8-F1
#
_cell.length_a   1.000
_cell.length_b   1.000
_cell.length_c   1.000
_cell.angle_alpha   90.00
_cell.angle_beta   90.00
_cell.angle_gamma   90.00
#
_symmetry.space_group_name_H-M   'P 1'
#
loop_
_entity.id
_entity.type
_entity.pdbx_description
1 polymer ?
#
loop_
_entity_poly.entity_id
_entity_poly.type
_entity_poly.pdbx_seq_one_letter_code
_entity_poly.pdbx_strand_id
1 'polypeptide(L)'
;MIRVAVTVVATLLLVSCTARLPLKDRNVGSLVRMTDDKKSRIIGVKLTNDSSSKWCIDDGDWPNHIGALDQLGDPSSGYAVTLTIDGKVHPVKQRNLGYCVGNCKIVVKPGETIAAEIPYSEFSVADDEVEKEKALSLPVAAVLCR
;
A
#
# COMPACT_ATOMS: atom_id res chain seq x y z
N MET A 1 -65.64 -32.31 -27.47
CA MET A 1 -65.13 -30.97 -27.09
C MET A 1 -63.97 -31.17 -26.12
N ILE A 2 -62.73 -31.02 -26.58
CA ILE A 2 -61.51 -31.28 -25.79
C ILE A 2 -60.89 -29.92 -25.47
N ARG A 3 -60.80 -29.57 -24.18
CA ARG A 3 -60.14 -28.33 -23.72
C ARG A 3 -58.67 -28.63 -23.45
N VAL A 4 -57.81 -28.06 -24.28
CA VAL A 4 -56.35 -28.09 -24.14
C VAL A 4 -55.95 -27.09 -23.05
N ALA A 5 -55.35 -27.58 -21.96
CA ALA A 5 -54.77 -26.73 -20.93
C ALA A 5 -53.37 -26.29 -21.36
N VAL A 6 -53.20 -25.00 -21.60
CA VAL A 6 -51.91 -24.38 -21.90
C VAL A 6 -51.24 -24.00 -20.58
N THR A 7 -50.26 -24.78 -20.15
CA THR A 7 -49.44 -24.47 -18.97
C THR A 7 -48.34 -23.50 -19.39
N VAL A 8 -48.49 -22.24 -19.03
CA VAL A 8 -47.46 -21.20 -19.23
C VAL A 8 -46.38 -21.36 -18.17
N VAL A 9 -45.22 -21.89 -18.56
CA VAL A 9 -44.03 -21.97 -17.70
C VAL A 9 -43.34 -20.60 -17.73
N ALA A 10 -43.58 -19.81 -16.68
CA ALA A 10 -42.90 -18.53 -16.48
C ALA A 10 -41.49 -18.79 -15.90
N THR A 11 -40.49 -18.83 -16.77
CA THR A 11 -39.07 -18.94 -16.39
C THR A 11 -38.59 -17.60 -15.83
N LEU A 12 -38.55 -17.48 -14.50
CA LEU A 12 -37.90 -16.35 -13.81
C LEU A 12 -36.39 -16.39 -14.09
N LEU A 13 -35.92 -15.57 -15.02
CA LEU A 13 -34.50 -15.24 -15.16
C LEU A 13 -34.10 -14.38 -13.96
N LEU A 14 -33.57 -15.04 -12.92
CA LEU A 14 -32.85 -14.39 -11.83
C LEU A 14 -31.62 -13.71 -12.42
N VAL A 15 -31.79 -12.45 -12.82
CA VAL A 15 -30.70 -11.53 -13.13
C VAL A 15 -29.87 -11.42 -11.85
N SER A 16 -28.83 -12.25 -11.78
CA SER A 16 -27.85 -12.20 -10.72
C SER A 16 -27.07 -10.90 -10.89
N CYS A 17 -27.56 -9.84 -10.26
CA CYS A 17 -26.75 -8.67 -9.98
C CYS A 17 -25.56 -9.17 -9.15
N THR A 18 -24.43 -9.46 -9.80
CA THR A 18 -23.14 -9.59 -9.12
C THR A 18 -22.83 -8.22 -8.55
N ALA A 19 -23.32 -7.98 -7.33
CA ALA A 19 -22.92 -6.86 -6.51
C ALA A 19 -21.39 -6.93 -6.41
N ARG A 20 -20.70 -6.07 -7.17
CA ARG A 20 -19.27 -5.87 -7.00
C ARG A 20 -19.11 -5.34 -5.59
N LEU A 21 -18.71 -6.23 -4.67
CA LEU A 21 -18.34 -5.84 -3.31
C LEU A 21 -17.36 -4.66 -3.43
N PRO A 22 -17.54 -3.58 -2.64
CA PRO A 22 -16.62 -2.46 -2.67
C PRO A 22 -15.21 -2.99 -2.42
N LEU A 23 -14.26 -2.54 -3.24
CA LEU A 23 -12.83 -2.78 -3.00
C LEU A 23 -12.55 -2.27 -1.60
N LYS A 24 -12.25 -3.20 -0.69
CA LYS A 24 -11.95 -2.83 0.69
C LYS A 24 -10.51 -2.35 0.69
N ASP A 25 -10.33 -1.04 0.66
CA ASP A 25 -9.03 -0.42 0.88
C ASP A 25 -8.49 -0.95 2.21
N ARG A 26 -7.33 -1.60 2.15
CA ARG A 26 -6.65 -2.15 3.32
C ARG A 26 -5.34 -1.40 3.49
N ASN A 27 -5.18 -0.75 4.63
CA ASN A 27 -3.85 -0.32 5.04
C ASN A 27 -3.04 -1.58 5.42
N VAL A 28 -2.02 -1.90 4.62
CA VAL A 28 -1.09 -3.02 4.83
C VAL A 28 0.25 -2.56 5.40
N GLY A 29 0.37 -1.29 5.81
CA GLY A 29 1.58 -0.73 6.41
C GLY A 29 2.05 -1.47 7.67
N SER A 30 1.13 -2.05 8.45
CA SER A 30 1.48 -2.89 9.61
C SER A 30 2.18 -4.21 9.26
N LEU A 31 2.14 -4.62 7.99
CA LEU A 31 2.83 -5.80 7.48
C LEU A 31 4.24 -5.46 6.97
N VAL A 32 4.58 -4.17 6.85
CA VAL A 32 5.91 -3.73 6.44
C VAL A 32 6.92 -4.10 7.52
N ARG A 33 8.02 -4.73 7.09
CA ARG A 33 9.17 -5.07 7.93
C ARG A 33 10.33 -4.15 7.59
N MET A 34 10.85 -3.48 8.61
CA MET A 34 11.99 -2.59 8.51
C MET A 34 13.30 -3.30 8.89
N THR A 35 14.37 -2.95 8.20
CA THR A 35 15.77 -3.19 8.61
C THR A 35 16.52 -1.87 8.60
N ASP A 36 17.40 -1.65 9.56
CA ASP A 36 18.21 -0.42 9.66
C ASP A 36 19.69 -0.72 9.34
N ASP A 37 20.17 -0.29 8.18
CA ASP A 37 21.60 -0.33 7.82
C ASP A 37 22.23 1.03 8.10
N LYS A 38 22.75 1.16 9.32
CA LYS A 38 23.41 2.38 9.81
C LYS A 38 24.69 2.70 9.05
N LYS A 39 25.42 1.68 8.58
CA LYS A 39 26.68 1.86 7.86
C LYS A 39 26.44 2.49 6.50
N SER A 40 25.43 2.01 5.78
CA SER A 40 25.03 2.54 4.48
C SER A 40 24.06 3.72 4.58
N ARG A 41 23.55 4.02 5.79
CA ARG A 41 22.54 5.05 6.08
C ARG A 41 21.24 4.84 5.29
N ILE A 42 20.79 3.59 5.27
CA ILE A 42 19.62 3.13 4.50
C ILE A 42 18.65 2.39 5.44
N ILE A 43 17.37 2.66 5.25
CA ILE A 43 16.28 1.88 5.82
C ILE A 43 15.76 0.92 4.75
N GLY A 44 15.97 -0.37 4.96
CA GLY A 44 15.36 -1.40 4.12
C GLY A 44 13.91 -1.65 4.55
N VAL A 45 13.00 -1.75 3.60
CA VAL A 45 11.60 -2.14 3.84
C VAL A 45 11.22 -3.34 2.99
N LYS A 46 10.44 -4.25 3.58
CA LYS A 46 9.88 -5.41 2.89
C LYS A 46 8.40 -5.54 3.19
N LEU A 47 7.61 -5.87 2.19
CA LEU A 47 6.19 -6.18 2.31
C LEU A 47 5.92 -7.51 1.63
N THR A 48 5.40 -8.47 2.40
CA THR A 48 4.98 -9.76 1.89
C THR A 48 3.46 -9.81 1.82
N ASN A 49 2.92 -10.19 0.67
CA ASN A 49 1.49 -10.45 0.55
C ASN A 49 1.15 -11.82 1.15
N ASP A 50 0.64 -11.79 2.38
CA ASP A 50 0.23 -12.96 3.15
C ASP A 50 -1.20 -13.44 2.83
N SER A 51 -1.88 -12.76 1.90
CA SER A 51 -3.25 -13.11 1.50
C SER A 51 -3.28 -14.09 0.32
N SER A 52 -4.46 -14.65 0.05
CA SER A 52 -4.71 -15.49 -1.12
C SER A 52 -5.03 -14.70 -2.41
N SER A 53 -5.08 -13.36 -2.33
CA SER A 53 -5.45 -12.48 -3.44
C SER A 53 -4.30 -11.58 -3.86
N LYS A 54 -4.28 -11.13 -5.13
CA LYS A 54 -3.30 -10.14 -5.61
C LYS A 54 -3.61 -8.76 -5.03
N TRP A 55 -2.59 -8.08 -4.52
CA TRP A 55 -2.68 -6.68 -4.10
C TRP A 55 -2.18 -5.75 -5.19
N CYS A 56 -2.81 -4.60 -5.25
CA CYS A 56 -2.51 -3.49 -6.13
C CYS A 56 -2.24 -2.29 -5.22
N ILE A 57 -0.99 -1.87 -5.16
CA ILE A 57 -0.52 -0.72 -4.36
C ILE A 57 -0.27 0.43 -5.32
N ASP A 58 -0.73 1.62 -4.99
CA ASP A 58 -0.45 2.80 -5.80
C ASP A 58 1.04 3.14 -5.70
N ASP A 59 1.65 3.58 -6.80
CA ASP A 59 3.09 3.84 -6.85
C ASP A 59 3.57 4.91 -5.85
N GLY A 60 2.73 5.88 -5.52
CA GLY A 60 2.99 6.88 -4.47
C GLY A 60 3.07 6.32 -3.04
N ASP A 61 2.48 5.14 -2.80
CA ASP A 61 2.42 4.50 -1.48
C ASP A 61 3.64 3.60 -1.18
N TRP A 62 4.54 3.42 -2.15
CA TRP A 62 5.73 2.60 -2.01
C TRP A 62 6.99 3.37 -2.43
N PRO A 63 8.15 3.17 -1.77
CA PRO A 63 9.36 3.85 -2.20
C PRO A 63 9.73 3.48 -3.64
N ASN A 64 10.08 4.49 -4.43
CA ASN A 64 10.51 4.28 -5.81
C ASN A 64 11.96 3.73 -5.88
N HIS A 65 12.49 3.59 -7.09
CA HIS A 65 13.83 3.01 -7.33
C HIS A 65 15.01 3.80 -6.71
N ILE A 66 14.81 5.05 -6.29
CA ILE A 66 15.81 5.84 -5.55
C ILE A 66 15.46 5.97 -4.05
N GLY A 67 14.42 5.29 -3.59
CA GLY A 67 13.95 5.34 -2.22
C GLY A 67 13.15 6.59 -1.85
N ALA A 68 12.76 7.40 -2.82
CA ALA A 68 11.89 8.54 -2.57
C ALA A 68 10.46 8.07 -2.37
N LEU A 69 9.75 8.77 -1.50
CA LEU A 69 8.34 8.57 -1.16
C LEU A 69 7.58 9.86 -1.44
N ASP A 70 6.35 9.75 -1.89
CA ASP A 70 5.47 10.90 -2.00
C ASP A 70 4.97 11.29 -0.61
N GLN A 71 4.75 12.57 -0.38
CA GLN A 71 4.12 13.00 0.85
C GLN A 71 2.61 12.76 0.75
N LEU A 72 2.18 11.61 1.22
CA LEU A 72 0.76 11.30 1.38
C LEU A 72 0.22 11.97 2.65
N GLY A 73 -0.28 13.19 2.51
CA GLY A 73 -1.04 13.89 3.55
C GLY A 73 -0.23 14.68 4.58
N ASP A 74 -0.97 15.32 5.49
CA ASP A 74 -0.45 16.11 6.61
C ASP A 74 0.15 15.18 7.70
N PRO A 75 1.30 15.50 8.32
CA PRO A 75 1.82 14.79 9.51
C PRO A 75 0.79 14.47 10.60
N SER A 76 -0.22 15.33 10.77
CA SER A 76 -1.31 15.16 11.74
C SER A 76 -2.42 14.20 11.29
N SER A 77 -2.44 13.79 10.01
CA SER A 77 -3.51 12.95 9.43
C SER A 77 -3.34 11.45 9.67
N GLY A 78 -2.22 11.01 10.23
CA GLY A 78 -1.90 9.59 10.40
C GLY A 78 -1.50 8.85 9.12
N TYR A 79 -1.53 9.53 7.96
CA TYR A 79 -1.09 9.01 6.66
C TYR A 79 0.33 9.43 6.28
N ALA A 80 0.96 10.30 7.08
CA ALA A 80 2.30 10.75 6.81
C ALA A 80 3.34 9.65 7.06
N VAL A 81 4.28 9.52 6.12
CA VAL A 81 5.46 8.69 6.32
C VAL A 81 6.41 9.41 7.29
N THR A 82 6.71 8.74 8.40
CA THR A 82 7.57 9.31 9.45
C THR A 82 8.56 8.30 9.98
N LEU A 83 9.70 8.80 10.43
CA LEU A 83 10.72 8.04 11.13
C LEU A 83 10.87 8.61 12.54
N THR A 84 10.58 7.80 13.54
CA THR A 84 10.77 8.19 14.94
C THR A 84 12.15 7.73 15.39
N ILE A 85 12.96 8.66 15.90
CA ILE A 85 14.30 8.42 16.42
C ILE A 85 14.35 8.93 17.85
N ASP A 86 14.55 8.04 18.82
CA ASP A 86 14.59 8.40 20.26
C ASP A 86 13.40 9.29 20.70
N GLY A 87 12.20 8.96 20.21
CA GLY A 87 10.95 9.69 20.49
C GLY A 87 10.72 10.96 19.65
N LYS A 88 11.72 11.44 18.89
CA LYS A 88 11.57 12.57 17.97
C LYS A 88 11.07 12.11 16.61
N VAL A 89 10.07 12.80 16.06
CA VAL A 89 9.47 12.46 14.76
C VAL A 89 10.16 13.23 13.64
N HIS A 90 10.62 12.49 12.64
CA HIS A 90 11.21 13.02 11.41
C HIS A 90 10.26 12.73 10.24
N PRO A 91 9.58 13.73 9.68
CA PRO A 91 8.75 13.51 8.50
C PRO A 91 9.62 13.24 7.27
N VAL A 92 9.08 12.48 6.33
CA VAL A 92 9.70 12.34 5.01
C VAL A 92 9.76 13.70 4.31
N LYS A 93 10.79 13.92 3.49
CA LYS A 93 10.96 15.14 2.69
C LYS A 93 9.75 15.35 1.79
N GLN A 94 9.21 16.57 1.82
CA GLN A 94 8.11 16.96 0.96
C GLN A 94 8.58 17.06 -0.48
N ARG A 95 8.06 16.20 -1.35
CA ARG A 95 8.30 16.25 -2.80
C ARG A 95 7.03 15.77 -3.48
N ASN A 96 6.66 16.45 -4.56
CA ASN A 96 5.68 15.91 -5.51
C ASN A 96 6.45 15.01 -6.47
N LEU A 97 6.25 13.70 -6.37
CA LEU A 97 6.90 12.72 -7.25
C LEU A 97 6.23 12.62 -8.63
N GLY A 98 5.22 13.46 -8.86
CA GLY A 98 4.38 13.44 -10.03
C GLY A 98 3.19 12.52 -9.83
N TYR A 99 2.15 12.76 -10.63
CA TYR A 99 1.03 11.86 -10.73
C TYR A 99 1.26 10.90 -11.91
N CYS A 100 1.11 9.61 -11.67
CA CYS A 100 1.24 8.64 -12.74
C CYS A 100 -0.10 8.45 -13.46
N VAL A 101 -0.14 8.82 -14.74
CA VAL A 101 -1.33 8.71 -15.59
C VAL A 101 -1.42 7.29 -16.16
N GLY A 102 -2.26 6.44 -15.57
CA GLY A 102 -2.51 5.08 -16.07
C GLY A 102 -2.57 4.00 -14.98
N ASN A 103 -2.20 2.76 -15.33
CA ASN A 103 -2.15 1.61 -14.40
C ASN A 103 -0.79 1.53 -13.69
N CYS A 104 -0.39 2.60 -12.98
CA CYS A 104 0.87 2.65 -12.24
C CYS A 104 0.74 2.01 -10.87
N LYS A 105 0.31 0.74 -10.87
CA LYS A 105 0.12 -0.03 -9.65
C LYS A 105 1.21 -1.08 -9.53
N ILE A 106 1.78 -1.17 -8.34
CA ILE A 106 2.64 -2.27 -7.97
C ILE A 106 1.72 -3.46 -7.67
N VAL A 107 1.84 -4.50 -8.49
CA VAL A 107 1.08 -5.74 -8.31
C VAL A 107 1.90 -6.70 -7.46
N VAL A 108 1.36 -7.08 -6.31
CA VAL A 108 1.98 -8.05 -5.39
C VAL A 108 1.12 -9.31 -5.36
N LYS A 109 1.63 -10.41 -5.91
CA LYS A 109 0.93 -11.71 -5.96
C LYS A 109 0.86 -12.37 -4.57
N PRO A 110 -0.06 -13.33 -4.36
CA PRO A 110 -0.06 -14.15 -3.15
C PRO A 110 1.32 -14.76 -2.88
N GLY A 111 1.85 -14.56 -1.67
CA GLY A 111 3.17 -15.04 -1.23
C GLY A 111 4.36 -14.23 -1.76
N GLU A 112 4.15 -13.24 -2.63
CA GLU A 112 5.22 -12.41 -3.16
C GLU A 112 5.70 -11.40 -2.11
N THR A 113 7.00 -11.14 -2.11
CA THR A 113 7.61 -10.09 -1.29
C THR A 113 8.19 -9.02 -2.18
N ILE A 114 7.76 -7.78 -1.99
CA ILE A 114 8.42 -6.61 -2.56
C ILE A 114 9.35 -5.98 -1.52
N ALA A 115 10.42 -5.35 -1.99
CA ALA A 115 11.41 -4.70 -1.16
C ALA A 115 11.79 -3.34 -1.75
N ALA A 116 12.16 -2.42 -0.89
CA ALA A 116 12.74 -1.15 -1.27
C ALA A 116 13.71 -0.65 -0.19
N GLU A 117 14.47 0.37 -0.54
CA GLU A 117 15.44 1.03 0.32
C GLU A 117 15.08 2.50 0.41
N ILE A 118 15.12 3.10 1.59
CA ILE A 118 14.83 4.51 1.84
C ILE A 118 16.08 5.13 2.48
N PRO A 119 16.77 6.07 1.84
CA PRO A 119 17.96 6.67 2.42
C PRO A 119 17.57 7.57 3.59
N TYR A 120 18.44 7.64 4.61
CA TYR A 120 18.27 8.54 5.77
C TYR A 120 18.05 10.01 5.37
N SER A 121 18.60 10.40 4.22
CA SER A 121 18.41 11.73 3.67
C SER A 121 16.95 12.08 3.41
N GLU A 122 16.05 11.11 3.23
CA GLU A 122 14.61 11.39 3.10
C GLU A 122 13.98 11.86 4.41
N PHE A 123 14.57 11.58 5.57
CA PHE A 123 14.07 12.01 6.88
C PHE A 123 14.95 13.08 7.54
N SER A 124 15.97 13.57 6.82
CA SER A 124 16.94 14.54 7.34
C SER A 124 17.59 14.09 8.66
N VAL A 125 17.92 12.80 8.77
CA VAL A 125 18.58 12.22 9.96
C VAL A 125 19.96 12.83 10.15
N ALA A 126 20.24 13.38 11.32
CA ALA A 126 21.53 13.96 11.66
C ALA A 126 22.59 12.88 11.94
N ASP A 127 23.88 13.26 11.88
CA ASP A 127 24.98 12.31 12.09
C ASP A 127 24.99 11.72 13.52
N ASP A 128 24.59 12.49 14.53
CA ASP A 128 24.47 12.04 15.92
C ASP A 128 23.25 11.12 16.16
N GLU A 129 22.32 11.06 15.19
CA GLU A 129 21.11 10.24 15.24
C GLU A 129 21.29 8.88 14.54
N VAL A 130 22.39 8.68 13.81
CA VAL A 130 22.64 7.46 13.01
C VAL A 130 22.63 6.18 13.86
N GLU A 131 23.20 6.23 15.06
CA GLU A 131 23.30 5.05 15.93
C GLU A 131 22.07 4.80 16.79
N LYS A 132 21.15 5.77 16.85
CA LYS A 132 19.93 5.68 17.67
C LYS A 132 18.95 4.68 17.07
N GLU A 133 18.10 4.12 17.94
CA GLU A 133 17.00 3.25 17.53
C GLU A 133 15.97 4.04 16.72
N LYS A 134 15.42 3.40 15.69
CA LYS A 134 14.50 4.01 14.74
C LYS A 134 13.25 3.17 14.58
N ALA A 135 12.11 3.81 14.47
CA ALA A 135 10.84 3.19 14.13
C ALA A 135 10.21 3.90 12.93
N LEU A 136 9.95 3.16 11.86
CA LEU A 136 9.30 3.69 10.66
C LEU A 136 7.78 3.51 10.75
N SER A 137 7.04 4.59 10.50
CA SER A 137 5.63 4.56 10.18
C SER A 137 5.47 4.77 8.67
N LEU A 138 5.20 3.68 7.94
CA LEU A 138 4.94 3.69 6.50
C LEU A 138 3.54 3.12 6.24
N PRO A 139 2.50 3.97 6.18
CA PRO A 139 1.18 3.54 5.75
C PRO A 139 1.23 3.18 4.27
N VAL A 140 0.63 2.05 3.91
CA VAL A 140 0.58 1.57 2.52
C VAL A 140 -0.86 1.17 2.24
N ALA A 141 -1.55 1.86 1.33
CA ALA A 141 -2.86 1.45 0.88
C ALA A 141 -2.73 0.37 -0.20
N ALA A 142 -3.40 -0.74 0.03
CA ALA A 142 -3.52 -1.81 -0.95
C ALA A 142 -4.99 -2.08 -1.26
N VAL A 143 -5.27 -2.28 -2.54
CA VAL A 143 -6.57 -2.75 -3.03
C VAL A 143 -6.42 -4.12 -3.68
N LEU A 144 -7.51 -4.87 -3.83
CA LEU A 144 -7.48 -6.11 -4.60
C LEU A 144 -7.37 -5.79 -6.10
N CYS A 145 -6.42 -6.40 -6.80
CA CYS A 145 -6.36 -6.26 -8.26
C CYS A 145 -7.59 -6.90 -8.93
N ARG A 146 -8.05 -6.30 -10.04
CA ARG A 146 -9.12 -6.83 -10.89
C ARG A 146 -8.58 -7.71 -12.01
#